data_AF-A0A7K5P536-F1
#
_entry.id   AF-A0A7K5P536-F1
#
_cell.length_a   1.000
_cell.length_b   1.000
_cell.length_c   1.000
_cell.angle_alpha   90.00
_cell.angle_beta   90.00
_cell.angle_gamma   90.00
#
_symmetry.space_group_name_H-M   'P 1'
#
loop_
_entity.id
_entity.type
_entity.pdbx_description
1 polymer ?
#
loop_
_entity_poly.entity_id
_entity_poly.type
_entity_poly.pdbx_seq_one_letter_code
_entity_poly.pdbx_strand_id
1 'polypeptide(L)' 'PSSGRLYSCGECGRRYRHRGSLANHRHTHRTGVFACSLCPKHFPNLMALRTHARGHRRGRPPPSPRD' A
#
# COMPACT_ATOMS: atom_id res chain seq x y z
N PRO A 1 -16.46 -19.96 18.29
CA PRO A 1 -16.12 -19.36 16.98
C PRO A 1 -14.58 -19.31 16.80
N SER A 2 -13.98 -20.43 16.39
CA SER A 2 -12.54 -20.51 16.12
C SER A 2 -12.25 -19.94 14.73
N SER A 3 -12.32 -18.61 14.62
CA SER A 3 -11.86 -17.91 13.43
C SER A 3 -10.34 -18.11 13.33
N GLY A 4 -9.96 -19.05 12.46
CA GLY A 4 -8.58 -19.40 12.19
C GLY A 4 -7.72 -18.15 11.99
N ARG A 5 -6.54 -18.14 12.62
CA ARG A 5 -5.55 -17.07 12.50
C ARG A 5 -5.11 -16.96 11.04
N LEU A 6 -5.80 -16.12 10.28
CA LEU A 6 -5.39 -15.74 8.93
C LEU A 6 -4.16 -14.85 9.04
N TYR A 7 -3.24 -15.04 8.10
CA TYR A 7 -2.04 -14.23 7.96
C TYR A 7 -2.40 -12.93 7.24
N SER A 8 -2.34 -11.81 7.96
CA SER A 8 -2.59 -10.48 7.41
C SER A 8 -1.32 -9.84 6.84
N CYS A 9 -1.46 -9.20 5.68
CA CYS A 9 -0.45 -8.34 5.10
C CYS A 9 -0.45 -7.01 5.85
N GLY A 10 0.66 -6.66 6.49
CA GLY A 10 0.82 -5.37 7.17
C GLY A 10 0.83 -4.15 6.23
N GLU A 11 1.07 -4.36 4.92
CA GLU A 11 1.13 -3.27 3.95
C GLU A 11 -0.24 -2.88 3.38
N CYS A 12 -1.14 -3.85 3.16
CA CYS A 12 -2.46 -3.61 2.55
C CYS A 12 -3.65 -4.19 3.32
N GLY A 13 -3.41 -4.87 4.45
CA GLY A 13 -4.44 -5.48 5.28
C GLY A 13 -5.06 -6.76 4.71
N ARG A 14 -4.62 -7.26 3.55
CA ARG A 14 -5.16 -8.51 2.96
C ARG A 14 -4.88 -9.73 3.83
N ARG A 15 -5.85 -10.64 3.92
CA ARG A 15 -5.81 -11.81 4.81
C ARG A 15 -5.69 -13.09 3.99
N TYR A 16 -4.78 -13.97 4.39
CA TYR A 16 -4.49 -15.23 3.71
C TYR A 16 -4.59 -16.41 4.67
N ARG A 17 -5.04 -17.55 4.15
CA ARG A 17 -5.22 -18.78 4.94
C ARG A 17 -3.89 -19.49 5.23
N HIS A 18 -2.87 -19.25 4.40
CA HIS A 18 -1.54 -19.87 4.51
C HIS A 18 -0.43 -18.83 4.54
N ARG A 19 0.65 -19.14 5.28
CA ARG A 19 1.84 -18.29 5.39
C ARG A 19 2.57 -18.13 4.04
N GLY A 20 2.59 -19.19 3.22
CA GLY A 20 3.19 -19.15 1.88
C GLY A 20 2.47 -18.21 0.92
N SER A 21 1.14 -18.18 0.93
CA SER A 21 0.35 -17.24 0.12
C SER A 21 0.62 -15.79 0.50
N LEU A 22 0.74 -15.51 1.81
CA LEU A 22 1.13 -14.18 2.29
C LEU A 22 2.56 -13.84 1.81
N ALA A 23 3.51 -14.76 1.91
CA ALA A 23 4.88 -14.53 1.47
C ALA A 23 4.96 -14.18 -0.02
N ASN A 24 4.32 -14.95 -0.90
CA ASN A 24 4.28 -14.67 -2.33
C ASN A 24 3.59 -13.32 -2.63
N HIS A 25 2.48 -13.03 -1.95
CA HIS A 25 1.82 -11.73 -2.05
C HIS A 25 2.75 -10.57 -1.64
N ARG A 26 3.57 -10.73 -0.60
CA ARG A 26 4.58 -9.70 -0.22
C ARG A 26 5.63 -9.46 -1.31
N HIS A 27 5.94 -10.44 -2.14
CA HIS A 27 6.82 -10.21 -3.31
C HIS A 27 6.16 -9.29 -4.35
N THR A 28 4.84 -9.39 -4.53
CA THR A 28 4.10 -8.49 -5.46
C THR A 28 4.13 -7.03 -5.01
N HIS A 29 4.18 -6.79 -3.70
CA HIS A 29 4.42 -5.47 -3.14
C HIS A 29 5.80 -4.93 -3.51
N ARG A 30 6.83 -5.79 -3.50
CA ARG A 30 8.21 -5.41 -3.79
C ARG A 30 8.50 -5.18 -5.27
N THR A 31 7.75 -5.79 -6.19
CA THR A 31 8.02 -5.71 -7.64
C THR A 31 7.16 -4.70 -8.40
N GLY A 32 6.06 -4.19 -7.86
CA GLY A 32 5.08 -3.50 -8.73
C GLY A 32 4.09 -2.57 -8.10
N VAL A 33 4.39 -1.90 -6.98
CA VAL A 33 3.50 -0.82 -6.50
C VAL A 33 4.23 0.43 -6.01
N PHE A 34 3.77 1.58 -6.47
CA PHE A 34 4.11 2.90 -5.99
C PHE A 34 3.11 3.29 -4.89
N ALA A 35 3.60 3.35 -3.65
CA ALA A 35 2.79 3.75 -2.49
C ALA A 35 2.61 5.28 -2.44
N CYS A 36 1.43 5.75 -2.06
CA CYS A 36 1.20 7.17 -1.83
C CYS A 36 1.66 7.57 -0.42
N SER A 37 2.44 8.65 -0.30
CA SER A 37 2.87 9.17 1.01
C SER A 37 1.77 9.89 1.78
N LEU A 38 0.60 10.08 1.17
CA LEU A 38 -0.51 10.86 1.71
C LEU A 38 -1.67 9.97 2.19
N CYS A 39 -1.74 8.73 1.72
CA CYS A 39 -2.79 7.77 2.09
C CYS A 39 -2.32 6.33 1.82
N PRO A 40 -2.97 5.30 2.40
CA PRO A 40 -2.57 3.89 2.22
C PRO A 40 -3.01 3.32 0.86
N LYS A 41 -2.97 4.12 -0.22
CA LYS A 41 -3.22 3.65 -1.58
C LYS A 41 -1.92 3.28 -2.28
N HIS A 42 -2.01 2.24 -3.09
CA HIS A 42 -0.92 1.67 -3.88
C HIS A 42 -1.29 1.71 -5.36
N PHE A 43 -0.32 2.00 -6.22
CA PHE A 43 -0.54 2.15 -7.66
C PHE A 43 0.41 1.26 -8.45
N PRO A 44 -0.05 0.60 -9.53
CA PRO A 44 0.78 -0.31 -10.31
C PRO A 44 1.91 0.38 -11.08
N ASN A 45 1.84 1.71 -11.24
CA ASN A 45 2.86 2.50 -11.93
C ASN A 45 2.94 3.93 -11.38
N LEU A 46 4.04 4.61 -11.70
CA LEU A 46 4.31 5.97 -11.26
C LEU A 46 3.30 6.97 -11.82
N MET A 47 2.82 6.77 -13.06
CA MET A 47 1.87 7.67 -13.71
C MET A 47 0.53 7.74 -12.96
N ALA A 48 0.01 6.58 -12.55
CA ALA A 48 -1.21 6.47 -11.75
C ALA A 48 -1.01 7.12 -10.36
N LEU A 49 0.13 6.90 -9.70
CA LEU A 49 0.47 7.60 -8.45
C LEU A 49 0.52 9.12 -8.66
N ARG A 50 1.15 9.62 -9.72
CA ARG A 50 1.27 11.07 -9.99
C ARG A 50 -0.09 11.73 -10.22
N THR A 51 -0.98 11.08 -10.97
CA THR A 51 -2.35 11.57 -11.16
C THR A 51 -3.14 11.55 -9.87
N HIS A 52 -3.04 10.48 -9.09
CA HIS A 52 -3.66 10.42 -7.77
C HIS A 52 -3.13 11.51 -6.82
N ALA A 53 -1.81 11.69 -6.75
CA ALA A 53 -1.16 12.67 -5.89
C ALA A 53 -1.59 14.11 -6.21
N ARG A 54 -1.96 14.41 -7.46
CA ARG A 54 -2.53 15.72 -7.84
C ARG A 54 -3.85 16.01 -7.14
N GLY A 55 -4.68 14.99 -6.89
CA GLY A 55 -5.93 15.14 -6.13
C GLY A 55 -5.71 15.60 -4.69
N HIS A 56 -4.65 15.12 -4.05
CA HIS A 56 -4.31 15.51 -2.67
C HIS A 56 -3.85 16.97 -2.55
N ARG A 57 -3.28 17.55 -3.62
CA ARG A 57 -2.79 18.95 -3.65
C ARG A 57 -3.92 19.96 -3.43
N ARG A 58 -5.17 19.57 -3.71
CA ARG A 58 -6.35 20.38 -3.44
C ARG A 58 -6.64 20.52 -1.93
N GLY A 59 -5.87 19.83 -1.06
CA GLY A 59 -6.03 19.87 0.39
C GLY A 59 -4.75 19.83 1.24
N ARG A 60 -3.53 20.04 0.70
CA ARG A 60 -2.33 20.11 1.57
C ARG A 60 -1.19 21.00 1.03
N PRO A 61 -0.59 21.88 1.86
CA PRO A 61 0.60 22.67 1.51
C PRO A 61 1.84 21.79 1.26
N PRO A 62 2.91 22.33 0.63
CA PRO A 62 4.10 21.56 0.26
C PRO A 62 4.72 20.84 1.47
N PRO A 63 5.38 19.68 1.26
CA PRO A 63 6.08 18.99 2.33
C PRO A 63 7.18 19.93 2.83
N SER A 64 7.02 20.43 4.06
CA SER A 64 8.12 21.03 4.80
C SER A 64 9.23 19.97 4.84
N PRO A 65 10.49 20.30 4.48
CA PRO A 65 11.60 19.41 4.78
C PRO A 65 11.59 19.25 6.31
N ARG A 66 11.32 18.03 6.78
CA ARG A 66 11.54 17.67 8.17
C ARG A 66 13.05 17.65 8.36
N ASP A 67 13.53 18.59 9.17
CA ASP A 67 14.69 18.42 10.05
C ASP A 67 14.34 17.35 11.10
#